data_AF-A0A142JQB2-F1
#
_entry.id   AF-A0A142JQB2-F1
#
_cell.length_a   1.000
_cell.length_b   1.000
_cell.length_c   1.000
_cell.angle_alpha   90.00
_cell.angle_beta   90.00
_cell.angle_gamma   90.00
#
_symmetry.space_group_name_H-M   'P 1'
#
loop_
_entity.id
_entity.type
_entity.pdbx_description
1 polymer ?
#
loop_
_entity_poly.entity_id
_entity_poly.type
_entity_poly.pdbx_seq_one_letter_code
_entity_poly.pdbx_strand_id
1 'polypeptide(L)'
;MPINQQNAELGEDLVMRAGVPHKSGRLAFHAFNKSYPVMVSANAFWHPETRSFRFPEATDLTETDFALDSAGFTAMKLWQSRGKQSGMAGIFPWSYAQYLELAAVSGASWYSAPDMCCEPEVAANQEEIDFRIDATATLLEGCLRVLYDWQNELAKECSPSTVANMVRPPVPILQGWSASDYERSLDLTMRVWERWQPWLDQPALIGIGSVCRRTLKHPSHGLYAILSRLESAFPANSRAHLFGVKGAALEEVKMMPWIASADSMAYDFGARINARKAGISNSFDHRTKEMTDWMSAAARRLQPAAGDQYRLPLFA
;
A
#
# COMPACT_ATOMS: atom_id res chain seq x y z
N MET A 1 11.07 -5.72 24.68
CA MET A 1 10.54 -4.84 23.62
C MET A 1 11.62 -4.57 22.59
N PRO A 2 11.32 -4.59 21.30
CA PRO A 2 12.22 -4.03 20.29
C PRO A 2 12.38 -2.52 20.51
N ILE A 3 13.49 -1.97 20.02
CA ILE A 3 13.81 -0.54 20.03
C ILE A 3 14.30 -0.21 18.62
N ASN A 4 13.96 0.97 18.11
CA ASN A 4 14.27 1.40 16.74
C ASN A 4 13.77 0.39 15.70
N GLN A 5 12.56 -0.14 15.89
CA GLN A 5 12.01 -1.09 14.94
C GLN A 5 11.60 -0.38 13.64
N GLN A 6 12.03 -0.92 12.50
CA GLN A 6 11.62 -0.47 11.17
C GLN A 6 10.33 -1.16 10.71
N ASN A 7 9.58 -0.49 9.84
CA ASN A 7 8.28 -0.96 9.34
C ASN A 7 8.34 -1.71 8.02
N ALA A 8 9.46 -1.64 7.30
CA ALA A 8 9.69 -2.35 6.05
C ALA A 8 11.19 -2.52 5.80
N GLU A 9 11.56 -3.60 5.13
CA GLU A 9 12.90 -3.81 4.57
C GLU A 9 12.86 -3.46 3.08
N LEU A 10 13.75 -2.57 2.64
CA LEU A 10 13.75 -2.04 1.29
C LEU A 10 15.05 -2.41 0.57
N GLY A 11 14.92 -2.90 -0.67
CA GLY A 11 16.05 -3.00 -1.60
C GLY A 11 16.37 -1.64 -2.23
N GLU A 12 17.46 -1.54 -2.99
CA GLU A 12 17.88 -0.29 -3.63
C GLU A 12 16.96 0.10 -4.80
N ASP A 13 16.58 -0.88 -5.61
CA ASP A 13 15.82 -0.67 -6.84
C ASP A 13 14.36 -0.25 -6.63
N LEU A 14 13.82 0.50 -7.59
CA LEU A 14 12.38 0.78 -7.67
C LEU A 14 11.61 -0.47 -8.09
N VAL A 15 10.72 -0.95 -7.22
CA VAL A 15 9.95 -2.17 -7.45
C VAL A 15 8.53 -1.88 -7.98
N MET A 16 8.18 -2.44 -9.15
CA MET A 16 6.78 -2.49 -9.59
C MET A 16 6.11 -3.78 -9.09
N ARG A 17 4.96 -3.64 -8.42
CA ARG A 17 4.14 -4.75 -7.93
C ARG A 17 2.89 -4.95 -8.78
N ALA A 18 2.58 -6.19 -9.15
CA ALA A 18 1.31 -6.51 -9.79
C ALA A 18 0.21 -6.71 -8.74
N GLY A 19 -0.90 -5.98 -8.87
CA GLY A 19 -2.05 -6.15 -8.00
C GLY A 19 -2.78 -7.47 -8.28
N VAL A 20 -2.80 -8.40 -7.33
CA VAL A 20 -3.49 -9.69 -7.47
C VAL A 20 -4.80 -9.68 -6.68
N PRO A 21 -5.97 -9.88 -7.32
CA PRO A 21 -7.27 -9.75 -6.65
C PRO A 21 -7.67 -10.96 -5.80
N HIS A 22 -6.83 -11.99 -5.72
CA HIS A 22 -7.12 -13.26 -5.07
C HIS A 22 -5.96 -13.66 -4.14
N LYS A 23 -6.30 -14.26 -3.01
CA LYS A 23 -5.34 -14.79 -2.03
C LYS A 23 -4.59 -16.06 -2.46
N SER A 24 -5.03 -16.71 -3.54
CA SER A 24 -4.44 -17.92 -4.12
C SER A 24 -4.93 -18.12 -5.56
N GLY A 25 -4.47 -19.20 -6.19
CA GLY A 25 -4.93 -19.65 -7.51
C GLY A 25 -4.02 -19.18 -8.65
N ARG A 26 -4.52 -19.31 -9.88
CA ARG A 26 -3.69 -19.23 -11.11
C ARG A 26 -2.89 -17.93 -11.27
N LEU A 27 -3.39 -16.80 -10.77
CA LEU A 27 -2.67 -15.53 -10.84
C LEU A 27 -1.51 -15.45 -9.85
N ALA A 28 -1.71 -15.93 -8.61
CA ALA A 28 -0.65 -16.00 -7.61
C ALA A 28 0.43 -17.00 -8.05
N PHE A 29 0.02 -18.19 -8.51
CA PHE A 29 0.93 -19.20 -9.07
C PHE A 29 1.74 -18.66 -10.27
N HIS A 30 1.09 -17.89 -11.16
CA HIS A 30 1.80 -17.28 -12.29
C HIS A 30 2.81 -16.22 -11.84
N ALA A 31 2.45 -15.37 -10.87
CA ALA A 31 3.38 -14.40 -10.31
C ALA A 31 4.58 -15.08 -9.65
N PHE A 32 4.35 -16.16 -8.89
CA PHE A 32 5.40 -17.01 -8.33
C PHE A 32 6.36 -17.55 -9.42
N ASN A 33 5.83 -18.21 -10.45
CA ASN A 33 6.65 -18.77 -11.54
C ASN A 33 7.44 -17.71 -12.33
N LYS A 34 6.99 -16.46 -12.30
CA LYS A 34 7.66 -15.33 -12.97
C LYS A 34 8.49 -14.47 -12.01
N SER A 35 8.51 -14.82 -10.73
CA SER A 35 9.15 -14.03 -9.67
C SER A 35 8.69 -12.57 -9.67
N TYR A 36 7.40 -12.34 -9.93
CA TYR A 36 6.84 -11.00 -9.90
C TYR A 36 6.52 -10.59 -8.46
N PRO A 37 6.99 -9.41 -8.01
CA PRO A 37 6.49 -8.79 -6.79
C PRO A 37 5.00 -8.49 -6.95
N VAL A 38 4.22 -8.70 -5.90
CA VAL A 38 2.76 -8.51 -5.94
C VAL A 38 2.23 -7.68 -4.79
N MET A 39 1.01 -7.20 -4.95
CA MET A 39 0.23 -6.51 -3.93
C MET A 39 -1.12 -7.21 -3.83
N VAL A 40 -1.58 -7.52 -2.62
CA VAL A 40 -2.89 -8.13 -2.37
C VAL A 40 -3.65 -7.32 -1.34
N SER A 41 -4.93 -7.09 -1.58
CA SER A 41 -5.81 -6.37 -0.64
C SER A 41 -6.28 -7.29 0.49
N ALA A 42 -6.29 -6.80 1.72
CA ALA A 42 -6.78 -7.53 2.91
C ALA A 42 -8.21 -8.07 2.72
N ASN A 43 -9.05 -7.34 1.98
CA ASN A 43 -10.40 -7.80 1.66
C ASN A 43 -10.44 -9.14 0.90
N ALA A 44 -9.39 -9.49 0.14
CA ALA A 44 -9.31 -10.80 -0.52
C ALA A 44 -9.25 -11.97 0.49
N PHE A 45 -8.81 -11.71 1.72
CA PHE A 45 -8.73 -12.68 2.80
C PHE A 45 -9.99 -12.71 3.68
N TRP A 46 -10.83 -11.67 3.63
CA TRP A 46 -11.98 -11.55 4.52
C TRP A 46 -13.12 -12.50 4.13
N HIS A 47 -13.63 -13.25 5.11
CA HIS A 47 -14.79 -14.12 4.95
C HIS A 47 -16.02 -13.51 5.66
N PRO A 48 -16.97 -12.89 4.94
CA PRO A 48 -18.01 -12.07 5.55
C PRO A 48 -18.95 -12.85 6.48
N GLU A 49 -19.27 -14.11 6.15
CA GLU A 49 -20.21 -14.92 6.96
C GLU A 49 -19.64 -15.30 8.32
N THR A 50 -18.34 -15.60 8.38
CA THR A 50 -17.66 -16.00 9.62
C THR A 50 -16.93 -14.83 10.27
N ARG A 51 -16.95 -13.66 9.64
CA ARG A 51 -16.35 -12.40 10.11
C ARG A 51 -14.90 -12.59 10.58
N SER A 52 -14.14 -13.33 9.79
CA SER A 52 -12.75 -13.69 10.04
C SER A 52 -11.93 -13.60 8.76
N PHE A 53 -10.63 -13.36 8.90
CA PHE A 53 -9.70 -13.55 7.80
C PHE A 53 -9.40 -15.04 7.62
N ARG A 54 -9.33 -15.48 6.37
CA ARG A 54 -8.95 -16.84 6.01
C ARG A 54 -7.76 -16.81 5.07
N PHE A 55 -6.61 -17.16 5.62
CA PHE A 55 -5.42 -17.45 4.84
C PHE A 55 -5.49 -18.90 4.32
N PRO A 56 -5.19 -19.17 3.04
CA PRO A 56 -5.18 -20.53 2.51
C PRO A 56 -4.08 -21.38 3.17
N GLU A 57 -4.36 -22.65 3.47
CA GLU A 57 -3.34 -23.59 3.99
C GLU A 57 -2.16 -23.78 3.03
N ALA A 58 -2.43 -23.72 1.72
CA ALA A 58 -1.42 -23.74 0.67
C ALA A 58 -1.68 -22.60 -0.32
N THR A 59 -0.66 -21.77 -0.55
CA THR A 59 -0.68 -20.71 -1.56
C THR A 59 0.74 -20.37 -2.00
N ASP A 60 0.95 -20.16 -3.30
CA ASP A 60 2.25 -19.70 -3.81
C ASP A 60 2.52 -18.24 -3.47
N LEU A 61 1.50 -17.51 -2.98
CA LEU A 61 1.62 -16.11 -2.64
C LEU A 61 2.68 -15.85 -1.56
N THR A 62 2.81 -16.74 -0.57
CA THR A 62 3.81 -16.62 0.51
C THR A 62 5.24 -16.78 0.02
N GLU A 63 5.42 -17.40 -1.14
CA GLU A 63 6.73 -17.59 -1.78
C GLU A 63 7.07 -16.43 -2.75
N THR A 64 6.22 -15.41 -2.82
CA THR A 64 6.47 -14.18 -3.57
C THR A 64 6.83 -13.03 -2.64
N ASP A 65 7.54 -12.02 -3.15
CA ASP A 65 7.59 -10.71 -2.51
C ASP A 65 6.21 -10.05 -2.64
N PHE A 66 5.29 -10.37 -1.72
CA PHE A 66 3.97 -9.75 -1.68
C PHE A 66 3.84 -8.70 -0.57
N ALA A 67 3.21 -7.59 -0.91
CA ALA A 67 2.78 -6.58 0.04
C ALA A 67 1.26 -6.71 0.31
N LEU A 68 0.84 -6.30 1.52
CA LEU A 68 -0.56 -6.33 1.93
C LEU A 68 -1.16 -4.91 2.01
N ASP A 69 -2.12 -4.64 1.12
CA ASP A 69 -2.96 -3.44 1.15
C ASP A 69 -4.07 -3.58 2.21
N SER A 70 -4.35 -2.50 2.95
CA SER A 70 -5.33 -2.46 4.04
C SER A 70 -6.78 -2.55 3.57
N ALA A 71 -7.01 -2.43 2.25
CA ALA A 71 -8.30 -2.40 1.60
C ALA A 71 -9.14 -1.16 1.91
N GLY A 72 -8.52 -0.03 2.27
CA GLY A 72 -9.20 1.24 2.55
C GLY A 72 -10.29 1.55 1.53
N PHE A 73 -9.94 1.73 0.25
CA PHE A 73 -10.93 2.05 -0.80
C PHE A 73 -12.12 1.08 -0.82
N THR A 74 -11.86 -0.23 -0.67
CA THR A 74 -12.92 -1.25 -0.65
C THR A 74 -13.80 -1.12 0.59
N ALA A 75 -13.23 -0.87 1.76
CA ALA A 75 -13.96 -0.64 3.00
C ALA A 75 -14.89 0.58 2.87
N MET A 76 -14.43 1.67 2.25
CA MET A 76 -15.27 2.85 2.01
C MET A 76 -16.41 2.57 1.04
N LYS A 77 -16.19 1.83 -0.05
CA LYS A 77 -17.27 1.41 -0.95
C LYS A 77 -18.29 0.51 -0.25
N LEU A 78 -17.83 -0.37 0.64
CA LEU A 78 -18.72 -1.20 1.45
C LEU A 78 -19.53 -0.35 2.43
N TRP A 79 -18.89 0.59 3.12
CA TRP A 79 -19.57 1.53 4.01
C TRP A 79 -20.62 2.38 3.28
N GLN A 80 -20.30 2.94 2.11
CA GLN A 80 -21.25 3.69 1.29
C GLN A 80 -22.46 2.84 0.85
N SER A 81 -22.25 1.56 0.56
CA SER A 81 -23.31 0.67 0.04
C SER A 81 -24.12 -0.05 1.12
N ARG A 82 -23.52 -0.29 2.30
CA ARG A 82 -24.10 -1.11 3.38
C ARG A 82 -24.22 -0.39 4.72
N GLY A 83 -23.80 0.87 4.80
CA GLY A 83 -23.81 1.68 6.01
C GLY A 83 -22.70 1.30 6.99
N LYS A 84 -22.90 1.62 8.28
CA LYS A 84 -21.93 1.39 9.35
C LYS A 84 -21.50 -0.08 9.43
N GLN A 85 -20.20 -0.31 9.40
CA GLN A 85 -19.60 -1.63 9.59
C GLN A 85 -19.31 -1.89 11.08
N SER A 86 -19.05 -3.15 11.42
CA SER A 86 -18.81 -3.56 12.81
C SER A 86 -17.38 -3.38 13.31
N GLY A 87 -16.43 -3.13 12.42
CA GLY A 87 -15.01 -3.09 12.72
C GLY A 87 -14.48 -1.70 13.01
N MET A 88 -13.20 -1.48 12.71
CA MET A 88 -12.51 -0.22 12.99
C MET A 88 -13.21 0.97 12.34
N ALA A 89 -13.30 2.06 13.12
CA ALA A 89 -13.98 3.31 12.78
C ALA A 89 -15.45 3.19 12.33
N GLY A 90 -16.08 2.02 12.46
CA GLY A 90 -17.40 1.76 11.87
C GLY A 90 -17.39 1.72 10.33
N ILE A 91 -16.23 1.57 9.71
CA ILE A 91 -16.02 1.64 8.25
C ILE A 91 -15.47 0.33 7.71
N PHE A 92 -14.55 -0.29 8.42
CA PHE A 92 -14.02 -1.60 8.02
C PHE A 92 -14.88 -2.71 8.63
N PRO A 93 -15.01 -3.87 7.97
CA PRO A 93 -15.77 -4.98 8.52
C PRO A 93 -15.01 -5.75 9.61
N TRP A 94 -13.70 -5.55 9.74
CA TRP A 94 -12.80 -6.17 10.72
C TRP A 94 -12.23 -5.17 11.74
N SER A 95 -11.83 -5.66 12.91
CA SER A 95 -11.16 -4.86 13.95
C SER A 95 -9.67 -4.65 13.66
N TYR A 96 -9.02 -3.75 14.41
CA TYR A 96 -7.56 -3.60 14.38
C TYR A 96 -6.84 -4.91 14.68
N ALA A 97 -7.26 -5.62 15.74
CA ALA A 97 -6.67 -6.90 16.13
C ALA A 97 -6.77 -7.94 15.01
N GLN A 98 -7.93 -8.10 14.37
CA GLN A 98 -8.09 -9.03 13.26
C GLN A 98 -7.18 -8.68 12.07
N TYR A 99 -7.03 -7.38 11.77
CA TYR A 99 -6.17 -6.93 10.67
C TYR A 99 -4.69 -7.18 10.97
N LEU A 100 -4.24 -6.83 12.18
CA LEU A 100 -2.86 -7.03 12.60
C LEU A 100 -2.50 -8.51 12.73
N GLU A 101 -3.45 -9.35 13.14
CA GLU A 101 -3.30 -10.81 13.15
C GLU A 101 -3.07 -11.33 11.74
N LEU A 102 -3.91 -10.92 10.77
CA LEU A 102 -3.70 -11.26 9.35
C LEU A 102 -2.28 -10.84 8.90
N ALA A 103 -1.88 -9.60 9.19
CA ALA A 103 -0.58 -9.09 8.76
C ALA A 103 0.60 -9.86 9.39
N ALA A 104 0.47 -10.27 10.65
CA ALA A 104 1.49 -11.05 11.35
C ALA A 104 1.67 -12.45 10.76
N VAL A 105 0.57 -13.10 10.36
CA VAL A 105 0.60 -14.49 9.86
C VAL A 105 0.73 -14.61 8.34
N SER A 106 0.54 -13.51 7.59
CA SER A 106 0.47 -13.60 6.12
C SER A 106 1.83 -13.86 5.47
N GLY A 107 2.94 -13.46 6.11
CA GLY A 107 4.27 -13.47 5.50
C GLY A 107 4.48 -12.35 4.47
N ALA A 108 3.67 -11.27 4.52
CA ALA A 108 3.84 -10.15 3.60
C ALA A 108 5.19 -9.46 3.83
N SER A 109 5.88 -8.99 2.79
CA SER A 109 7.14 -8.25 2.95
C SER A 109 6.93 -6.94 3.74
N TRP A 110 5.77 -6.31 3.55
CA TRP A 110 5.24 -5.24 4.40
C TRP A 110 3.72 -5.15 4.24
N TYR A 111 3.06 -4.42 5.14
CA TYR A 111 1.63 -4.19 5.08
C TYR A 111 1.29 -2.73 5.42
N SER A 112 0.21 -2.22 4.87
CA SER A 112 -0.20 -0.82 5.04
C SER A 112 -1.05 -0.59 6.29
N ALA A 113 -0.98 0.60 6.87
CA ALA A 113 -1.97 1.03 7.84
C ALA A 113 -3.34 1.19 7.16
N PRO A 114 -4.46 0.95 7.87
CA PRO A 114 -5.78 1.30 7.40
C PRO A 114 -5.87 2.80 7.15
N ASP A 115 -6.52 3.19 6.05
CA ASP A 115 -6.55 4.57 5.58
C ASP A 115 -7.95 4.97 5.11
N MET A 116 -8.14 6.28 4.88
CA MET A 116 -9.38 6.85 4.40
C MET A 116 -9.15 7.59 3.08
N CYS A 117 -9.41 6.90 1.98
CA CYS A 117 -9.24 7.41 0.62
C CYS A 117 -10.05 8.69 0.35
N CYS A 118 -9.47 9.61 -0.44
CA CYS A 118 -9.93 10.98 -0.67
C CYS A 118 -10.32 11.25 -2.14
N GLU A 119 -10.54 10.22 -2.95
CA GLU A 119 -10.96 10.41 -4.35
C GLU A 119 -12.31 11.13 -4.42
N PRO A 120 -12.58 11.91 -5.48
CA PRO A 120 -13.87 12.60 -5.68
C PRO A 120 -15.10 11.67 -5.70
N GLU A 121 -14.90 10.37 -5.96
CA GLU A 121 -15.95 9.34 -5.91
C GLU A 121 -16.38 9.00 -4.46
N VAL A 122 -15.58 9.42 -3.48
CA VAL A 122 -15.70 9.04 -2.07
C VAL A 122 -15.70 10.26 -1.13
N ALA A 123 -15.01 11.34 -1.49
CA ALA A 123 -14.99 12.61 -0.78
C ALA A 123 -15.59 13.72 -1.66
N ALA A 124 -16.69 14.33 -1.22
CA ALA A 124 -17.44 15.29 -2.04
C ALA A 124 -16.90 16.72 -1.97
N ASN A 125 -16.18 17.07 -0.90
CA ASN A 125 -15.70 18.44 -0.62
C ASN A 125 -14.45 18.42 0.27
N GLN A 126 -13.86 19.59 0.50
CA GLN A 126 -12.63 19.74 1.30
C GLN A 126 -12.82 19.33 2.76
N GLU A 127 -13.98 19.61 3.39
CA GLU A 127 -14.23 19.21 4.78
C GLU A 127 -14.21 17.69 4.95
N GLU A 128 -14.75 16.95 3.97
CA GLU A 128 -14.65 15.49 3.95
C GLU A 128 -13.22 15.01 3.73
N ILE A 129 -12.43 15.70 2.88
CA ILE A 129 -11.02 15.39 2.68
C ILE A 129 -10.23 15.59 3.99
N ASP A 130 -10.42 16.72 4.66
CA ASP A 130 -9.75 17.04 5.93
C ASP A 130 -10.09 16.00 7.02
N PHE A 131 -11.38 15.65 7.14
CA PHE A 131 -11.82 14.59 8.06
C PHE A 131 -11.14 13.25 7.75
N ARG A 132 -11.00 12.89 6.47
CA ARG A 132 -10.39 11.63 6.05
C ARG A 132 -8.89 11.60 6.32
N ILE A 133 -8.20 12.71 6.15
CA ILE A 133 -6.79 12.84 6.52
C ILE A 133 -6.63 12.62 8.04
N ASP A 134 -7.49 13.25 8.85
CA ASP A 134 -7.45 13.11 10.31
C ASP A 134 -7.80 11.68 10.77
N ALA A 135 -8.80 11.08 10.12
CA ALA A 135 -9.19 9.70 10.36
C ALA A 135 -8.07 8.72 9.97
N THR A 136 -7.34 8.98 8.88
CA THR A 136 -6.18 8.16 8.47
C THR A 136 -5.08 8.17 9.54
N ALA A 137 -4.73 9.34 10.07
CA ALA A 137 -3.78 9.45 11.18
C ALA A 137 -4.29 8.75 12.47
N THR A 138 -5.60 8.83 12.73
CA THR A 138 -6.23 8.15 13.87
C THR A 138 -6.22 6.62 13.72
N LEU A 139 -6.43 6.10 12.50
CA LEU A 139 -6.37 4.66 12.21
C LEU A 139 -4.94 4.13 12.41
N LEU A 140 -3.92 4.89 11.97
CA LEU A 140 -2.51 4.58 12.24
C LEU A 140 -2.23 4.47 13.74
N GLU A 141 -2.61 5.49 14.52
CA GLU A 141 -2.48 5.47 15.99
C GLU A 141 -3.17 4.24 16.60
N GLY A 142 -4.37 3.90 16.13
CA GLY A 142 -5.10 2.70 16.57
C GLY A 142 -4.32 1.40 16.34
N CYS A 143 -3.70 1.24 15.17
CA CYS A 143 -2.82 0.10 14.88
C CYS A 143 -1.60 0.08 15.80
N LEU A 144 -0.93 1.22 15.98
CA LEU A 144 0.30 1.31 16.78
C LEU A 144 0.05 0.99 18.25
N ARG A 145 -1.09 1.41 18.82
CA ARG A 145 -1.49 1.07 20.20
C ARG A 145 -1.65 -0.43 20.41
N VAL A 146 -2.43 -1.09 19.53
CA VAL A 146 -2.66 -2.54 19.62
C VAL A 146 -1.34 -3.29 19.43
N LEU A 147 -0.52 -2.86 18.48
CA LEU A 147 0.79 -3.45 18.22
C LEU A 147 1.73 -3.32 19.43
N TYR A 148 1.77 -2.14 20.05
CA TYR A 148 2.59 -1.89 21.23
C TYR A 148 2.18 -2.82 22.39
N ASP A 149 0.89 -2.96 22.64
CA ASP A 149 0.37 -3.87 23.67
C ASP A 149 0.76 -5.32 23.38
N TRP A 150 0.60 -5.78 22.14
CA TRP A 150 0.98 -7.14 21.73
C TRP A 150 2.47 -7.41 21.89
N GLN A 151 3.32 -6.48 21.44
CA GLN A 151 4.76 -6.64 21.56
C GLN A 151 5.21 -6.61 23.03
N ASN A 152 4.58 -5.82 23.89
CA ASN A 152 4.88 -5.83 25.33
C ASN A 152 4.57 -7.16 25.98
N GLU A 153 3.43 -7.76 25.62
CA GLU A 153 3.08 -9.10 26.09
C GLU A 153 4.08 -10.15 25.57
N LEU A 154 4.38 -10.16 24.27
CA LEU A 154 5.34 -11.10 23.68
C LEU A 154 6.75 -10.92 24.27
N ALA A 155 7.17 -9.69 24.59
CA ALA A 155 8.47 -9.40 25.16
C ALA A 155 8.69 -9.98 26.56
N LYS A 156 7.65 -10.50 27.23
CA LYS A 156 7.78 -11.23 28.50
C LYS A 156 8.40 -12.61 28.31
N GLU A 157 8.24 -13.20 27.12
CA GLU A 157 8.63 -14.58 26.83
C GLU A 157 9.62 -14.68 25.65
N CYS A 158 9.64 -13.69 24.77
CA CYS A 158 10.41 -13.69 23.53
C CYS A 158 11.54 -12.65 23.55
N SER A 159 12.63 -12.95 22.83
CA SER A 159 13.70 -11.98 22.58
C SER A 159 13.21 -10.78 21.76
N PRO A 160 13.82 -9.58 21.89
CA PRO A 160 13.43 -8.42 21.08
C PRO A 160 13.43 -8.68 19.57
N SER A 161 14.38 -9.44 19.04
CA SER A 161 14.45 -9.80 17.62
C SER A 161 13.31 -10.74 17.21
N THR A 162 12.94 -11.69 18.08
CA THR A 162 11.79 -12.58 17.83
C THR A 162 10.50 -11.77 17.76
N VAL A 163 10.28 -10.88 18.72
CA VAL A 163 9.10 -9.99 18.73
C VAL A 163 9.07 -9.12 17.46
N ALA A 164 10.20 -8.54 17.08
CA ALA A 164 10.30 -7.67 15.91
C ALA A 164 9.96 -8.40 14.59
N ASN A 165 10.34 -9.68 14.48
CA ASN A 165 10.07 -10.50 13.30
C ASN A 165 8.62 -11.01 13.26
N MET A 166 8.03 -11.31 14.41
CA MET A 166 6.66 -11.81 14.49
C MET A 166 5.61 -10.73 14.22
N VAL A 167 5.82 -9.52 14.75
CA VAL A 167 4.84 -8.44 14.63
C VAL A 167 5.56 -7.14 14.27
N ARG A 168 5.40 -6.72 13.01
CA ARG A 168 6.05 -5.52 12.46
C ARG A 168 5.11 -4.31 12.48
N PRO A 169 5.60 -3.07 12.57
CA PRO A 169 4.78 -1.88 12.40
C PRO A 169 4.22 -1.76 10.98
N PRO A 170 3.01 -1.19 10.80
CA PRO A 170 2.47 -0.95 9.48
C PRO A 170 3.21 0.16 8.74
N VAL A 171 3.11 0.16 7.42
CA VAL A 171 3.48 1.26 6.54
C VAL A 171 2.41 2.35 6.66
N PRO A 172 2.72 3.54 7.22
CA PRO A 172 1.73 4.61 7.34
C PRO A 172 1.35 5.14 5.96
N ILE A 173 0.10 5.59 5.79
CA ILE A 173 -0.43 6.02 4.49
C ILE A 173 -0.78 7.50 4.51
N LEU A 174 -0.28 8.23 3.52
CA LEU A 174 -0.67 9.61 3.24
C LEU A 174 -1.90 9.65 2.35
N GLN A 175 -2.87 10.49 2.70
CA GLN A 175 -4.11 10.70 1.96
C GLN A 175 -4.33 12.18 1.66
N GLY A 176 -5.15 12.47 0.65
CA GLY A 176 -5.47 13.83 0.22
C GLY A 176 -5.89 13.90 -1.24
N TRP A 177 -6.13 15.11 -1.75
CA TRP A 177 -6.43 15.33 -3.17
C TRP A 177 -5.48 16.32 -3.84
N SER A 178 -5.18 17.41 -3.16
CA SER A 178 -4.24 18.46 -3.56
C SER A 178 -2.86 18.29 -2.94
N ALA A 179 -1.82 18.94 -3.48
CA ALA A 179 -0.47 18.89 -2.90
C ALA A 179 -0.43 19.30 -1.42
N SER A 180 -1.21 20.31 -1.01
CA SER A 180 -1.29 20.76 0.39
C SER A 180 -1.95 19.75 1.32
N ASP A 181 -2.91 18.97 0.82
CA ASP A 181 -3.55 17.91 1.60
C ASP A 181 -2.52 16.84 2.00
N TYR A 182 -1.64 16.47 1.06
CA TYR A 182 -0.60 15.48 1.31
C TYR A 182 0.50 16.00 2.23
N GLU A 183 0.84 17.29 2.18
CA GLU A 183 1.74 17.92 3.17
C GLU A 183 1.14 17.84 4.57
N ARG A 184 -0.14 18.21 4.72
CA ARG A 184 -0.87 18.09 5.99
C ARG A 184 -0.93 16.65 6.47
N SER A 185 -1.21 15.70 5.57
CA SER A 185 -1.24 14.27 5.90
C SER A 185 0.12 13.76 6.36
N LEU A 186 1.22 14.23 5.76
CA LEU A 186 2.58 13.89 6.18
C LEU A 186 2.88 14.44 7.58
N ASP A 187 2.61 15.72 7.83
CA ASP A 187 2.78 16.34 9.16
C ASP A 187 2.02 15.57 10.25
N LEU A 188 0.74 15.25 10.02
CA LEU A 188 -0.06 14.49 10.98
C LEU A 188 0.47 13.06 11.19
N THR A 189 0.91 12.41 10.11
CA THR A 189 1.49 11.06 10.16
C THR A 189 2.77 11.05 10.99
N MET A 190 3.67 12.01 10.76
CA MET A 190 4.93 12.12 11.51
C MET A 190 4.67 12.43 12.97
N ARG A 191 3.73 13.32 13.30
CA ARG A 191 3.33 13.61 14.69
C ARG A 191 2.76 12.39 15.42
N VAL A 192 2.05 11.52 14.73
CA VAL A 192 1.60 10.24 15.30
C VAL A 192 2.81 9.35 15.53
N TRP A 193 3.62 9.15 14.51
CA TRP A 193 4.79 8.26 14.54
C TRP A 193 5.82 8.62 15.62
N GLU A 194 6.14 9.90 15.76
CA GLU A 194 7.13 10.42 16.73
C GLU A 194 6.77 10.13 18.18
N ARG A 195 5.48 10.00 18.52
CA ARG A 195 5.03 9.61 19.88
C ARG A 195 5.48 8.21 20.27
N TRP A 196 5.76 7.38 19.27
CA TRP A 196 6.14 5.99 19.40
C TRP A 196 7.66 5.81 19.29
N GLN A 197 8.44 6.89 19.17
CA GLN A 197 9.90 6.83 19.25
C GLN A 197 10.35 6.81 20.74
N PRO A 198 11.43 6.08 21.10
CA PRO A 198 12.33 5.31 20.23
C PRO A 198 11.91 3.84 20.06
N TRP A 199 10.67 3.45 20.41
CA TRP A 199 10.21 2.08 20.15
C TRP A 199 10.24 1.79 18.64
N LEU A 200 9.76 2.73 17.84
CA LEU A 200 9.91 2.74 16.38
C LEU A 200 11.10 3.59 15.96
N ASP A 201 11.78 3.20 14.88
CA ASP A 201 12.69 4.09 14.14
C ASP A 201 11.87 5.01 13.21
N GLN A 202 12.49 5.98 12.53
CA GLN A 202 11.86 6.71 11.43
C GLN A 202 11.26 5.70 10.41
N PRO A 203 10.05 5.91 9.87
CA PRO A 203 9.43 4.93 8.97
C PRO A 203 10.31 4.74 7.72
N ALA A 204 10.78 3.52 7.49
CA ALA A 204 11.58 3.20 6.31
C ALA A 204 10.75 3.36 5.02
N LEU A 205 9.46 2.96 5.08
CA LEU A 205 8.51 3.10 3.98
C LEU A 205 7.27 3.89 4.42
N ILE A 206 6.83 4.83 3.60
CA ILE A 206 5.55 5.55 3.74
C ILE A 206 4.73 5.36 2.47
N GLY A 207 3.46 5.04 2.61
CA GLY A 207 2.54 4.92 1.49
C GLY A 207 1.97 6.26 1.03
N ILE A 208 1.80 6.43 -0.27
CA ILE A 208 1.10 7.57 -0.87
C ILE A 208 -0.15 7.04 -1.56
N GLY A 209 -1.31 7.27 -0.94
CA GLY A 209 -2.61 6.84 -1.42
C GLY A 209 -3.14 7.64 -2.62
N SER A 210 -4.26 7.20 -3.18
CA SER A 210 -5.07 7.88 -4.21
C SER A 210 -4.40 8.16 -5.57
N VAL A 211 -3.23 7.57 -5.89
CA VAL A 211 -2.51 7.92 -7.13
C VAL A 211 -3.24 7.47 -8.41
N CYS A 212 -3.98 6.36 -8.37
CA CYS A 212 -4.57 5.74 -9.56
C CYS A 212 -5.61 6.57 -10.32
N ARG A 213 -6.31 7.47 -9.63
CA ARG A 213 -7.42 8.27 -10.20
C ARG A 213 -7.00 9.63 -10.74
N ARG A 214 -5.73 9.98 -10.59
CA ARG A 214 -5.25 11.34 -10.84
C ARG A 214 -4.71 11.46 -12.26
N THR A 215 -4.72 12.70 -12.75
CA THR A 215 -3.95 13.05 -13.96
C THR A 215 -2.48 13.17 -13.59
N LEU A 216 -1.58 13.07 -14.56
CA LEU A 216 -0.14 13.16 -14.25
C LEU A 216 0.31 14.60 -14.00
N LYS A 217 -0.15 15.54 -14.84
CA LYS A 217 0.45 16.89 -14.99
C LYS A 217 -0.41 18.06 -14.47
N HIS A 218 -1.56 17.82 -13.83
CA HIS A 218 -2.33 18.94 -13.28
C HIS A 218 -1.50 19.68 -12.21
N PRO A 219 -1.47 21.03 -12.21
CA PRO A 219 -0.53 21.81 -11.42
C PRO A 219 -0.67 21.65 -9.89
N SER A 220 -1.88 21.45 -9.38
CA SER A 220 -2.14 21.20 -7.95
C SER A 220 -2.56 19.76 -7.63
N HIS A 221 -3.32 19.12 -8.52
CA HIS A 221 -3.92 17.79 -8.33
C HIS A 221 -3.30 16.70 -9.23
N GLY A 222 -2.16 16.98 -9.87
CA GLY A 222 -1.43 16.01 -10.68
C GLY A 222 -0.53 15.14 -9.80
N LEU A 223 -0.22 13.92 -10.26
CA LEU A 223 0.74 13.06 -9.55
C LEU A 223 2.08 13.78 -9.33
N TYR A 224 2.62 14.40 -10.37
CA TYR A 224 3.93 15.04 -10.28
C TYR A 224 3.94 16.29 -9.38
N ALA A 225 2.81 17.00 -9.29
CA ALA A 225 2.67 18.12 -8.36
C ALA A 225 2.75 17.67 -6.90
N ILE A 226 2.10 16.54 -6.57
CA ILE A 226 2.20 15.94 -5.23
C ILE A 226 3.64 15.49 -4.96
N LEU A 227 4.20 14.67 -5.85
CA LEU A 227 5.53 14.09 -5.61
C LEU A 227 6.58 15.19 -5.47
N SER A 228 6.54 16.20 -6.33
CA SER A 228 7.44 17.35 -6.23
C SER A 228 7.27 18.10 -4.91
N ARG A 229 6.07 18.18 -4.35
CA ARG A 229 5.87 18.87 -3.08
C ARG A 229 6.37 18.03 -1.92
N LEU A 230 6.01 16.75 -1.90
CA LEU A 230 6.42 15.82 -0.86
C LEU A 230 7.92 15.61 -0.81
N GLU A 231 8.62 15.56 -1.95
CA GLU A 231 10.07 15.36 -2.01
C GLU A 231 10.86 16.30 -1.09
N SER A 232 10.41 17.56 -0.97
CA SER A 232 11.06 18.54 -0.10
C SER A 232 10.79 18.38 1.40
N ALA A 233 9.67 17.73 1.75
CA ALA A 233 9.21 17.55 3.12
C ALA A 233 9.41 16.11 3.62
N PHE A 234 9.74 15.17 2.73
CA PHE A 234 9.82 13.76 3.05
C PHE A 234 11.00 13.48 3.98
N PRO A 235 10.86 12.56 4.96
CA PRO A 235 11.96 12.27 5.86
C PRO A 235 13.14 11.63 5.12
N ALA A 236 14.37 12.03 5.46
CA ALA A 236 15.57 11.73 4.66
C ALA A 236 15.85 10.23 4.49
N ASN A 237 15.57 9.40 5.50
CA ASN A 237 15.78 7.95 5.44
C ASN A 237 14.51 7.17 5.09
N SER A 238 13.43 7.86 4.74
CA SER A 238 12.18 7.26 4.30
C SER A 238 12.13 7.16 2.78
N ARG A 239 11.49 6.11 2.27
CA ARG A 239 11.08 6.02 0.87
C ARG A 239 9.57 5.85 0.75
N ALA A 240 9.03 6.07 -0.45
CA ALA A 240 7.61 6.01 -0.71
C ALA A 240 7.19 4.74 -1.46
N HIS A 241 6.03 4.20 -1.10
CA HIS A 241 5.24 3.31 -1.95
C HIS A 241 4.09 4.09 -2.59
N LEU A 242 3.96 4.03 -3.92
CA LEU A 242 2.89 4.72 -4.64
C LEU A 242 1.74 3.76 -4.98
N PHE A 243 0.58 3.98 -4.37
CA PHE A 243 -0.58 3.09 -4.53
C PHE A 243 -1.30 3.31 -5.87
N GLY A 244 -1.30 2.30 -6.73
CA GLY A 244 -2.08 2.27 -7.97
C GLY A 244 -1.54 3.16 -9.11
N VAL A 245 -0.23 3.30 -9.25
CA VAL A 245 0.39 4.11 -10.31
C VAL A 245 0.09 3.55 -11.71
N LYS A 246 -0.15 4.45 -12.66
CA LYS A 246 -0.27 4.09 -14.09
C LYS A 246 1.11 3.89 -14.69
N GLY A 247 1.28 2.90 -15.57
CA GLY A 247 2.57 2.61 -16.21
C GLY A 247 3.24 3.80 -16.91
N ALA A 248 2.45 4.76 -17.42
CA ALA A 248 2.95 5.99 -18.04
C ALA A 248 3.67 6.95 -17.07
N ALA A 249 3.50 6.79 -15.77
CA ALA A 249 4.22 7.59 -14.77
C ALA A 249 5.60 7.01 -14.43
N LEU A 250 5.85 5.73 -14.75
CA LEU A 250 7.07 5.03 -14.30
C LEU A 250 8.35 5.65 -14.86
N GLU A 251 8.31 6.23 -16.05
CA GLU A 251 9.46 6.90 -16.66
C GLU A 251 9.91 8.12 -15.86
N GLU A 252 8.97 8.83 -15.22
CA GLU A 252 9.28 9.98 -14.36
C GLU A 252 9.58 9.54 -12.92
N VAL A 253 8.81 8.58 -12.41
CA VAL A 253 8.95 8.07 -11.04
C VAL A 253 10.30 7.39 -10.82
N LYS A 254 10.87 6.70 -11.82
CA LYS A 254 12.20 6.07 -11.70
C LYS A 254 13.34 7.07 -11.45
N MET A 255 13.13 8.34 -11.78
CA MET A 255 14.12 9.40 -11.56
C MET A 255 14.06 9.98 -10.13
N MET A 256 13.14 9.51 -9.29
CA MET A 256 12.94 9.96 -7.90
C MET A 256 13.46 8.88 -6.92
N PRO A 257 14.68 9.02 -6.38
CA PRO A 257 15.31 7.96 -5.57
C PRO A 257 14.58 7.66 -4.25
N TRP A 258 13.83 8.63 -3.73
CA TRP A 258 12.99 8.46 -2.55
C TRP A 258 11.72 7.65 -2.82
N ILE A 259 11.48 7.16 -4.05
CA ILE A 259 10.41 6.20 -4.34
C ILE A 259 11.00 4.78 -4.32
N ALA A 260 10.46 3.92 -3.45
CA ALA A 260 10.88 2.52 -3.32
C ALA A 260 10.05 1.57 -4.18
N SER A 261 8.75 1.81 -4.30
CA SER A 261 7.88 0.91 -5.05
C SER A 261 6.58 1.57 -5.50
N ALA A 262 5.90 0.91 -6.43
CA ALA A 262 4.56 1.24 -6.85
C ALA A 262 3.79 -0.03 -7.19
N ASP A 263 2.46 -0.02 -7.07
CA ASP A 263 1.62 -1.12 -7.50
C ASP A 263 0.59 -0.69 -8.54
N SER A 264 0.00 -1.67 -9.24
CA SER A 264 -1.19 -1.44 -10.06
C SER A 264 -1.97 -2.71 -10.35
N MET A 265 -3.29 -2.59 -10.38
CA MET A 265 -4.20 -3.60 -10.93
C MET A 265 -4.68 -3.23 -12.36
N ALA A 266 -4.03 -2.25 -13.02
CA ALA A 266 -4.44 -1.78 -14.34
C ALA A 266 -4.43 -2.89 -15.41
N TYR A 267 -3.53 -3.87 -15.29
CA TYR A 267 -3.47 -5.01 -16.22
C TYR A 267 -4.76 -5.85 -16.15
N ASP A 268 -5.28 -6.14 -14.95
CA ASP A 268 -6.45 -7.00 -14.77
C ASP A 268 -7.73 -6.31 -15.24
N PHE A 269 -7.83 -5.02 -14.96
CA PHE A 269 -8.92 -4.18 -15.46
C PHE A 269 -8.89 -4.06 -16.99
N GLY A 270 -7.70 -3.83 -17.55
CA GLY A 270 -7.47 -3.81 -19.00
C GLY A 270 -7.83 -5.13 -19.65
N ALA A 271 -7.41 -6.26 -19.07
CA ALA A 271 -7.71 -7.61 -19.54
C ALA A 271 -9.23 -7.83 -19.68
N ARG A 272 -10.00 -7.45 -18.66
CA ARG A 272 -11.48 -7.53 -18.67
C ARG A 272 -12.11 -6.69 -19.76
N ILE A 273 -11.64 -5.45 -19.95
CA ILE A 273 -12.14 -4.55 -21.00
C ILE A 273 -11.82 -5.12 -22.39
N ASN A 274 -10.58 -5.55 -22.60
CA ASN A 274 -10.10 -6.08 -23.87
C ASN A 274 -10.86 -7.36 -24.25
N ALA A 275 -11.05 -8.28 -23.30
CA ALA A 275 -11.82 -9.49 -23.52
C ALA A 275 -13.27 -9.17 -23.93
N ARG A 276 -13.92 -8.22 -23.22
CA ARG A 276 -15.28 -7.76 -23.56
C ARG A 276 -15.36 -7.14 -24.95
N LYS A 277 -14.41 -6.28 -25.32
CA LYS A 277 -14.37 -5.64 -26.64
C LYS A 277 -14.13 -6.65 -27.77
N ALA A 278 -13.32 -7.67 -27.52
CA ALA A 278 -13.01 -8.72 -28.47
C ALA A 278 -14.06 -9.85 -28.53
N GLY A 279 -15.07 -9.83 -27.66
CA GLY A 279 -16.09 -10.89 -27.59
C GLY A 279 -15.55 -12.24 -27.11
N ILE A 280 -14.45 -12.26 -26.36
CA ILE A 280 -13.81 -13.48 -25.83
C ILE A 280 -14.00 -13.59 -24.33
N SER A 281 -13.83 -14.81 -23.79
CA SER A 281 -13.82 -15.03 -22.35
C SER A 281 -12.57 -14.43 -21.71
N ASN A 282 -12.73 -13.77 -20.55
CA ASN A 282 -11.63 -13.29 -19.72
C ASN A 282 -11.04 -14.44 -18.89
N SER A 283 -10.49 -15.44 -19.57
CA SER A 283 -9.92 -16.65 -18.96
C SER A 283 -8.68 -16.32 -18.11
N PHE A 284 -8.27 -17.26 -17.25
CA PHE A 284 -7.02 -17.11 -16.52
C PHE A 284 -5.80 -17.07 -17.44
N ASP A 285 -5.79 -17.83 -18.54
CA ASP A 285 -4.70 -17.80 -19.53
C ASP A 285 -4.56 -16.42 -20.17
N HIS A 286 -5.68 -15.76 -20.46
CA HIS A 286 -5.68 -14.38 -20.93
C HIS A 286 -5.14 -13.42 -19.86
N ARG A 287 -5.62 -13.52 -18.63
CA ARG A 287 -5.20 -12.63 -17.53
C ARG A 287 -3.73 -12.80 -17.15
N THR A 288 -3.17 -14.01 -17.17
CA THR A 288 -1.74 -14.25 -16.90
C THR A 288 -0.84 -13.73 -18.04
N LYS A 289 -1.30 -13.83 -19.28
CA LYS A 289 -0.65 -13.19 -20.42
C LYS A 289 -0.62 -11.67 -20.27
N GLU A 290 -1.76 -11.05 -19.99
CA GLU A 290 -1.87 -9.59 -19.77
C GLU A 290 -1.00 -9.12 -18.59
N MET A 291 -0.92 -9.89 -17.50
CA MET A 291 0.00 -9.62 -16.39
C MET A 291 1.46 -9.61 -16.87
N THR A 292 1.85 -10.61 -17.65
CA THR A 292 3.23 -10.74 -18.17
C THR A 292 3.59 -9.59 -19.09
N ASP A 293 2.72 -9.25 -20.04
CA ASP A 293 2.94 -8.17 -20.98
C ASP A 293 3.07 -6.83 -20.26
N TRP A 294 2.22 -6.61 -19.26
CA TRP A 294 2.23 -5.41 -18.43
C TRP A 294 3.48 -5.32 -17.55
N MET A 295 3.85 -6.37 -16.83
CA MET A 295 5.07 -6.41 -16.01
C MET A 295 6.33 -6.23 -16.86
N SER A 296 6.39 -6.86 -18.04
CA SER A 296 7.50 -6.69 -18.97
C SER A 296 7.60 -5.24 -19.47
N ALA A 297 6.46 -4.59 -19.73
CA ALA A 297 6.44 -3.18 -20.13
C ALA A 297 6.81 -2.24 -18.97
N ALA A 298 6.43 -2.56 -17.73
CA ALA A 298 6.86 -1.82 -16.55
C ALA A 298 8.37 -1.96 -16.34
N ALA A 299 8.90 -3.17 -16.39
CA ALA A 299 10.34 -3.43 -16.28
C ALA A 299 11.16 -2.64 -17.30
N ARG A 300 10.73 -2.60 -18.57
CA ARG A 300 11.39 -1.77 -19.59
C ARG A 300 11.38 -0.28 -19.27
N ARG A 301 10.29 0.25 -18.70
CA ARG A 301 10.21 1.67 -18.33
C ARG A 301 11.11 2.02 -17.15
N LEU A 302 11.28 1.08 -16.22
CA LEU A 302 12.11 1.25 -15.04
C LEU A 302 13.62 1.18 -15.34
N GLN A 303 14.02 0.61 -16.47
CA GLN A 303 15.42 0.60 -16.88
C GLN A 303 15.93 2.03 -17.14
N PRO A 304 17.18 2.34 -16.79
CA PRO A 304 17.84 3.56 -17.23
C PRO A 304 17.83 3.67 -18.76
N ALA A 305 17.54 4.87 -19.25
CA ALA A 305 17.49 5.20 -20.67
C ALA A 305 18.33 6.46 -20.95
N ALA A 306 18.79 6.59 -22.20
CA ALA A 306 19.53 7.78 -22.62
C ALA A 306 18.66 9.04 -22.46
N GLY A 307 19.19 10.04 -21.76
CA GLY A 307 18.48 11.28 -21.46
C GLY A 307 17.77 11.31 -20.11
N ASP A 308 17.75 10.20 -19.37
CA ASP A 308 17.27 10.19 -17.98
C ASP A 308 18.12 11.12 -17.12
N GLN A 309 17.45 11.97 -16.35
CA GLN A 309 18.08 12.89 -15.40
C GLN A 309 17.66 12.49 -13.99
N TYR A 310 18.36 11.51 -13.42
CA TYR A 310 18.17 11.11 -12.04
C TYR A 310 18.35 12.32 -11.12
N ARG A 311 17.35 12.57 -10.27
CA ARG A 311 17.42 13.68 -9.33
C ARG A 311 18.56 13.42 -8.36
N LEU A 312 19.46 14.38 -8.23
CA LEU A 312 20.51 14.31 -7.21
C LEU A 312 19.84 14.26 -5.84
N PRO A 313 20.22 13.33 -4.95
CA PRO A 313 19.73 13.34 -3.58
C PRO A 313 20.06 14.70 -2.97
N LEU A 314 19.04 15.41 -2.50
CA LEU A 314 19.21 16.76 -1.95
C LEU A 314 19.96 16.78 -0.62
N PHE A 315 20.23 15.61 -0.02
CA PHE A 315 21.01 15.45 1.20
C PHE A 315 21.85 14.17 1.13
N ALA A 316 23.14 14.29 1.38
CA ALA A 316 24.10 13.22 1.67
C ALA A 316 24.64 13.43 3.09
#